data_AF-A0A1N6IHY6-F1
#
_entry.id   AF-A0A1N6IHY6-F1
#
_cell.length_a   1.000
_cell.length_b   1.000
_cell.length_c   1.000
_cell.angle_alpha   90.00
_cell.angle_beta   90.00
_cell.angle_gamma   90.00
#
_symmetry.space_group_name_H-M   'P 1'
#
loop_
_entity.id
_entity.type
_entity.pdbx_description
1 polymer ?
#
loop_
_entity_poly.entity_id
_entity_poly.type
_entity_poly.pdbx_seq_one_letter_code
_entity_poly.pdbx_strand_id
1 'polypeptide(L)'
;MMAKKWVILGVLPTILGAGGVQAAWFDGNDALTTAHQRLLKGQTAASVEAMIEAWQQSDLSAAEQDHLAQLLSLAITEDCGRSLSQQTLPDWLSNLSIRRETIQTTSRVYYRLQVSGESQAGVDALTLKKWPDQTVISGDLSATQQHRWRLTQDGLSEPVSEGLYQLAAESVSGKHWSSWLLLTQPQPRQTLSWKDTRSWHIAPFDDFNSTCQRPFLTLNLYPQNKPDGAPIWSAEKHKRLPTQLPMLDVPNGQYWFSVALIERRWQGALSIEEVQRIGRAMDLPDLEPGALDAIAPDADNE
;
A
#
# COMPACT_ATOMS: atom_id res chain seq x y z
N MET A 1 -87.69 22.12 -14.84
CA MET A 1 -86.97 20.93 -14.34
C MET A 1 -85.91 20.54 -15.34
N MET A 2 -84.65 20.94 -15.12
CA MET A 2 -83.50 20.59 -15.98
C MET A 2 -82.74 19.43 -15.35
N ALA A 3 -82.61 18.32 -16.10
CA ALA A 3 -81.88 17.13 -15.69
C ALA A 3 -80.37 17.35 -15.85
N LYS A 4 -79.63 17.21 -14.75
CA LYS A 4 -78.17 17.39 -14.65
C LYS A 4 -77.49 16.07 -14.99
N LYS A 5 -76.89 15.94 -16.18
CA LYS A 5 -76.06 14.79 -16.56
C LYS A 5 -74.75 14.80 -15.77
N TRP A 6 -74.46 13.72 -15.05
CA TRP A 6 -73.16 13.46 -14.43
C TRP A 6 -72.28 12.70 -15.42
N VAL A 7 -71.10 13.24 -15.71
CA VAL A 7 -70.04 12.59 -16.48
C VAL A 7 -69.12 11.91 -15.47
N ILE A 8 -69.02 10.57 -15.55
CA ILE A 8 -68.06 9.78 -14.78
C ILE A 8 -66.77 9.72 -15.60
N LEU A 9 -65.71 10.38 -15.11
CA LEU A 9 -64.36 10.28 -15.66
C LEU A 9 -63.70 9.01 -15.10
N GLY A 10 -63.46 8.02 -15.95
CA GLY A 10 -62.71 6.81 -15.60
C GLY A 10 -61.20 7.09 -15.63
N VAL A 11 -60.54 6.93 -14.49
CA VAL A 11 -59.07 6.96 -14.36
C VAL A 11 -58.57 5.51 -14.48
N LEU A 12 -57.83 5.21 -15.54
CA LEU A 12 -57.05 3.97 -15.68
C LEU A 12 -55.80 4.07 -14.79
N PRO A 13 -55.56 3.13 -13.84
CA PRO A 13 -54.27 3.04 -13.19
C PRO A 13 -53.31 2.29 -14.13
N THR A 14 -52.36 3.03 -14.70
CA THR A 14 -51.16 2.46 -15.33
C THR A 14 -50.33 1.79 -14.24
N ILE A 15 -50.42 0.46 -14.15
CA ILE A 15 -49.51 -0.35 -13.34
C ILE A 15 -48.16 -0.37 -14.07
N LEU A 16 -47.29 0.58 -13.74
CA LEU A 16 -45.86 0.49 -14.05
C LEU A 16 -45.28 -0.58 -13.12
N GLY A 17 -45.30 -1.83 -13.59
CA GLY A 17 -44.47 -2.88 -13.04
C GLY A 17 -43.00 -2.50 -13.27
N ALA A 18 -42.33 -2.03 -12.23
CA ALA A 18 -40.88 -1.91 -12.21
C ALA A 18 -40.27 -3.32 -12.17
N GLY A 19 -40.28 -4.00 -13.32
CA GLY A 19 -39.41 -5.14 -13.56
C GLY A 19 -37.98 -4.62 -13.56
N GLY A 20 -37.23 -4.91 -12.50
CA GLY A 20 -35.79 -4.67 -12.47
C GLY A 20 -35.17 -5.37 -13.66
N VAL A 21 -34.59 -4.59 -14.57
CA VAL A 21 -33.81 -5.11 -15.70
C VAL A 21 -32.57 -5.77 -15.09
N GLN A 22 -32.62 -7.07 -14.87
CA GLN A 22 -31.41 -7.87 -14.73
C GLN A 22 -30.75 -7.84 -16.10
N ALA A 23 -29.67 -7.07 -16.23
CA ALA A 23 -28.87 -7.05 -17.44
C ALA A 23 -28.38 -8.48 -17.71
N ALA A 24 -28.87 -9.11 -18.77
CA ALA A 24 -28.46 -10.44 -19.24
C ALA A 24 -27.02 -10.45 -19.83
N TRP A 25 -26.14 -9.59 -19.33
CA TRP A 25 -24.74 -9.50 -19.74
C TRP A 25 -23.82 -10.41 -18.93
N PHE A 26 -24.37 -11.16 -17.99
CA PHE A 26 -23.66 -12.09 -17.13
C PHE A 26 -24.40 -13.44 -17.11
N ASP A 27 -24.38 -14.16 -18.23
CA ASP A 27 -24.99 -15.50 -18.32
C ASP A 27 -24.14 -16.60 -17.64
N GLY A 28 -22.95 -16.25 -17.12
CA GLY A 28 -22.08 -17.12 -16.35
C GLY A 28 -22.41 -17.13 -14.86
N ASN A 29 -22.31 -18.31 -14.23
CA ASN A 29 -22.45 -18.51 -12.78
C ASN A 29 -21.09 -18.74 -12.08
N ASP A 30 -19.98 -18.40 -12.74
CA ASP A 30 -18.65 -18.54 -12.15
C ASP A 30 -18.33 -17.42 -11.13
N ALA A 31 -17.28 -17.66 -10.34
CA ALA A 31 -16.84 -16.75 -9.28
C ALA A 31 -16.39 -15.39 -9.82
N LEU A 32 -15.76 -15.35 -11.00
CA LEU A 32 -15.31 -14.12 -11.65
C LEU A 32 -16.48 -13.23 -12.08
N THR A 33 -17.50 -13.83 -12.67
CA THR A 33 -18.76 -13.18 -13.05
C THR A 33 -19.48 -12.66 -11.81
N THR A 34 -19.54 -13.47 -10.75
CA THR A 34 -20.11 -13.07 -9.46
C THR A 34 -19.37 -11.87 -8.86
N ALA A 35 -18.03 -11.85 -8.93
CA ALA A 35 -17.23 -10.73 -8.47
C ALA A 35 -17.60 -9.42 -9.19
N HIS A 36 -17.74 -9.46 -10.52
CA HIS A 36 -18.17 -8.30 -11.31
C HIS A 36 -19.55 -7.79 -10.91
N GLN A 37 -20.54 -8.70 -10.85
CA GLN A 37 -21.91 -8.33 -10.52
C GLN A 37 -22.01 -7.68 -9.14
N ARG A 38 -21.26 -8.19 -8.15
CA ARG A 38 -21.24 -7.64 -6.79
C ARG A 38 -20.60 -6.26 -6.77
N LEU A 39 -19.49 -6.04 -7.48
CA LEU A 39 -18.85 -4.74 -7.54
C LEU A 39 -19.77 -3.68 -8.18
N LEU A 40 -20.45 -4.02 -9.27
CA LEU A 40 -21.42 -3.13 -9.92
C LEU A 40 -22.62 -2.76 -9.03
N LYS A 41 -22.94 -3.60 -8.06
CA LYS A 41 -23.99 -3.36 -7.06
C LYS A 41 -23.49 -2.61 -5.81
N GLY A 42 -22.22 -2.17 -5.79
CA GLY A 42 -21.59 -1.54 -4.63
C GLY A 42 -21.34 -2.51 -3.46
N GLN A 43 -21.29 -3.82 -3.73
CA GLN A 43 -21.03 -4.85 -2.73
C GLN A 43 -19.55 -5.26 -2.74
N THR A 44 -18.68 -4.31 -2.42
CA THR A 44 -17.23 -4.40 -2.66
C THR A 44 -16.53 -5.50 -1.86
N ALA A 45 -16.85 -5.67 -0.58
CA ALA A 45 -16.35 -6.80 0.22
C ALA A 45 -16.74 -8.15 -0.40
N ALA A 46 -18.02 -8.31 -0.75
CA ALA A 46 -18.53 -9.55 -1.33
C ALA A 46 -17.96 -9.81 -2.73
N SER A 47 -17.64 -8.75 -3.49
CA SER A 47 -16.93 -8.87 -4.77
C SER A 47 -15.54 -9.47 -4.57
N VAL A 48 -14.78 -8.96 -3.60
CA VAL A 48 -13.44 -9.47 -3.27
C VAL A 48 -13.46 -10.92 -2.78
N GLU A 49 -14.45 -11.31 -1.98
CA GLU A 49 -14.64 -12.71 -1.59
C GLU A 49 -14.81 -13.62 -2.81
N ALA A 50 -15.60 -13.20 -3.79
CA ALA A 50 -15.75 -13.94 -5.04
C ALA A 50 -14.47 -13.90 -5.90
N MET A 51 -13.67 -12.83 -5.85
CA MET A 51 -12.35 -12.81 -6.49
C MET A 51 -11.40 -13.81 -5.84
N ILE A 52 -11.40 -13.94 -4.51
CA ILE A 52 -10.59 -14.93 -3.79
C ILE A 52 -10.97 -16.35 -4.23
N GLU A 53 -12.26 -16.64 -4.33
CA GLU A 53 -12.77 -17.93 -4.85
C GLU A 53 -12.31 -18.18 -6.28
N ALA A 54 -12.39 -17.17 -7.16
CA ALA A 54 -11.90 -17.26 -8.54
C ALA A 54 -10.39 -17.55 -8.59
N TRP A 55 -9.58 -16.89 -7.75
CA TRP A 55 -8.13 -17.12 -7.64
C TRP A 55 -7.76 -18.54 -7.21
N GLN A 56 -8.67 -19.24 -6.54
CA GLN A 56 -8.45 -20.61 -6.05
C GLN A 56 -8.80 -21.69 -7.08
N GLN A 57 -9.35 -21.32 -8.24
CA GLN A 57 -9.67 -22.25 -9.31
C GLN A 57 -8.40 -22.87 -9.91
N SER A 58 -8.42 -24.19 -10.12
CA SER A 58 -7.25 -24.96 -10.58
C SER A 58 -6.83 -24.69 -12.02
N ASP A 59 -7.73 -24.15 -12.83
CA ASP A 59 -7.61 -23.94 -14.28
C ASP A 59 -7.61 -22.46 -14.67
N LEU A 60 -7.38 -21.56 -13.70
CA LEU A 60 -7.38 -20.12 -13.90
C LEU A 60 -6.29 -19.67 -14.90
N SER A 61 -6.71 -19.19 -16.06
CA SER A 61 -5.83 -18.72 -17.13
C SER A 61 -5.15 -17.38 -16.79
N ALA A 62 -4.05 -17.07 -17.48
CA ALA A 62 -3.36 -15.78 -17.32
C ALA A 62 -4.28 -14.58 -17.62
N ALA A 63 -5.14 -14.69 -18.63
CA ALA A 63 -6.10 -13.63 -18.97
C ALA A 63 -7.14 -13.39 -17.87
N GLU A 64 -7.59 -14.45 -17.19
CA GLU A 64 -8.51 -14.33 -16.05
C GLU A 64 -7.80 -13.76 -14.83
N GLN A 65 -6.53 -14.09 -14.60
CA GLN A 65 -5.71 -13.48 -13.55
C GLN A 65 -5.55 -11.97 -13.77
N ASP A 66 -5.22 -11.55 -15.00
CA ASP A 66 -5.12 -10.14 -15.37
C ASP A 66 -6.46 -9.41 -15.17
N HIS A 67 -7.56 -10.09 -15.51
CA HIS A 67 -8.91 -9.54 -15.35
C HIS A 67 -9.30 -9.38 -13.88
N LEU A 68 -8.96 -10.37 -13.02
CA LEU A 68 -9.13 -10.27 -11.57
C LEU A 68 -8.29 -9.13 -10.98
N ALA A 69 -7.05 -8.95 -11.45
CA ALA A 69 -6.18 -7.86 -11.00
C ALA A 69 -6.74 -6.48 -11.38
N GLN A 70 -7.32 -6.35 -12.57
CA GLN A 70 -8.01 -5.13 -13.01
C GLN A 70 -9.28 -4.86 -12.18
N LEU A 71 -10.09 -5.90 -11.93
CA LEU A 71 -11.29 -5.78 -11.12
C LEU A 71 -10.97 -5.36 -9.68
N LEU A 72 -9.92 -5.94 -9.09
CA LEU A 72 -9.41 -5.55 -7.78
C LEU A 72 -8.93 -4.09 -7.79
N SER A 73 -8.22 -3.67 -8.83
CA SER A 73 -7.75 -2.29 -8.97
C SER A 73 -8.92 -1.31 -8.98
N LEU A 74 -10.00 -1.63 -9.69
CA LEU A 74 -11.24 -0.84 -9.66
C LEU A 74 -11.86 -0.82 -8.26
N ALA A 75 -11.98 -1.97 -7.60
CA ALA A 75 -12.54 -2.06 -6.25
C ALA A 75 -11.74 -1.23 -5.23
N ILE A 76 -10.42 -1.18 -5.35
CA ILE A 76 -9.56 -0.34 -4.50
C ILE A 76 -9.92 1.15 -4.66
N THR A 77 -10.29 1.60 -5.85
CA THR A 77 -10.55 3.04 -6.08
C THR A 77 -11.79 3.59 -5.37
N GLU A 78 -12.73 2.73 -4.96
CA GLU A 78 -13.97 3.17 -4.31
C GLU A 78 -13.69 3.87 -2.97
N ASP A 79 -12.86 3.26 -2.12
CA ASP A 79 -12.56 3.78 -0.78
C ASP A 79 -11.10 3.54 -0.32
N CYS A 80 -10.19 3.43 -1.29
CA CYS A 80 -8.80 3.05 -1.07
C CYS A 80 -8.60 1.66 -0.45
N GLY A 81 -9.58 0.79 -0.63
CA GLY A 81 -9.53 -0.61 -0.23
C GLY A 81 -9.98 -0.89 1.21
N ARG A 82 -10.56 0.10 1.89
CA ARG A 82 -10.99 -0.03 3.29
C ARG A 82 -12.16 -1.01 3.43
N SER A 83 -13.03 -1.10 2.44
CA SER A 83 -14.18 -2.01 2.43
C SER A 83 -13.93 -3.35 1.71
N LEU A 84 -12.71 -3.60 1.22
CA LEU A 84 -12.39 -4.86 0.50
C LEU A 84 -12.47 -6.11 1.38
N SER A 85 -12.40 -5.94 2.70
CA SER A 85 -12.60 -7.03 3.64
C SER A 85 -13.35 -6.55 4.86
N GLN A 86 -14.32 -7.34 5.31
CA GLN A 86 -15.02 -7.14 6.58
C GLN A 86 -14.34 -7.89 7.73
N GLN A 87 -13.29 -8.66 7.45
CA GLN A 87 -12.57 -9.40 8.47
C GLN A 87 -11.83 -8.43 9.39
N THR A 88 -12.21 -8.44 10.67
CA THR A 88 -11.51 -7.69 11.71
C THR A 88 -10.27 -8.44 12.17
N LEU A 89 -9.27 -7.69 12.64
CA LEU A 89 -8.16 -8.30 13.37
C LEU A 89 -8.68 -8.84 14.71
N PRO A 90 -8.14 -9.96 15.19
CA PRO A 90 -8.45 -10.45 16.52
C PRO A 90 -7.93 -9.45 17.57
N ASP A 91 -8.52 -9.49 18.77
CA ASP A 91 -8.23 -8.56 19.88
C ASP A 91 -6.73 -8.44 20.25
N TRP A 92 -5.96 -9.49 20.01
CA TRP A 92 -4.53 -9.57 20.30
C TRP A 92 -3.62 -9.05 19.18
N LEU A 93 -4.14 -8.70 17.99
CA LEU A 93 -3.36 -8.15 16.86
C LEU A 93 -3.81 -6.73 16.50
N SER A 94 -2.85 -5.86 16.22
CA SER A 94 -3.11 -4.52 15.73
C SER A 94 -2.05 -4.05 14.73
N ASN A 95 -2.37 -2.98 13.99
CA ASN A 95 -1.42 -2.27 13.11
C ASN A 95 -0.72 -3.15 12.07
N LEU A 96 -1.42 -4.16 11.56
CA LEU A 96 -0.89 -5.12 10.60
C LEU A 96 -0.64 -4.46 9.24
N SER A 97 0.58 -4.61 8.74
CA SER A 97 1.04 -3.95 7.54
C SER A 97 1.93 -4.86 6.70
N ILE A 98 1.71 -4.83 5.39
CA ILE A 98 2.58 -5.42 4.38
C ILE A 98 3.19 -4.29 3.57
N ARG A 99 4.52 -4.27 3.49
CA ARG A 99 5.28 -3.22 2.84
C ARG A 99 6.19 -3.83 1.78
N ARG A 100 5.96 -3.46 0.52
CA ARG A 100 6.79 -3.84 -0.63
C ARG A 100 7.63 -2.64 -1.00
N GLU A 101 8.95 -2.79 -0.97
CA GLU A 101 9.87 -1.71 -1.33
C GLU A 101 10.68 -2.06 -2.58
N THR A 102 10.74 -1.11 -3.51
CA THR A 102 11.77 -1.02 -4.55
C THR A 102 12.86 -0.10 -4.03
N ILE A 103 14.07 -0.62 -3.84
CA ILE A 103 15.21 0.11 -3.29
C ILE A 103 16.25 0.31 -4.38
N GLN A 104 16.48 1.57 -4.74
CA GLN A 104 17.52 2.00 -5.66
C GLN A 104 18.67 2.64 -4.88
N THR A 105 19.84 2.02 -5.00
CA THR A 105 21.11 2.55 -4.51
C THR A 105 21.93 3.10 -5.67
N THR A 106 23.11 3.66 -5.39
CA THR A 106 24.07 4.05 -6.44
C THR A 106 24.57 2.85 -7.26
N SER A 107 24.62 1.65 -6.68
CA SER A 107 25.23 0.47 -7.32
C SER A 107 24.22 -0.56 -7.85
N ARG A 108 22.99 -0.58 -7.33
CA ARG A 108 21.98 -1.60 -7.70
C ARG A 108 20.56 -1.18 -7.36
N VAL A 109 19.60 -1.84 -8.02
CA VAL A 109 18.19 -1.90 -7.62
C VAL A 109 17.89 -3.29 -7.06
N TYR A 110 17.14 -3.36 -5.96
CA TYR A 110 16.68 -4.61 -5.37
C TYR A 110 15.35 -4.39 -4.64
N TYR A 111 14.70 -5.47 -4.24
CA TYR A 111 13.39 -5.41 -3.61
C TYR A 111 13.43 -5.94 -2.17
N ARG A 112 12.54 -5.39 -1.34
CA ARG A 112 12.38 -5.77 0.07
C ARG A 112 10.90 -5.99 0.36
N LEU A 113 10.58 -7.10 1.00
CA LEU A 113 9.27 -7.34 1.58
C LEU A 113 9.38 -7.21 3.10
N GLN A 114 8.44 -6.50 3.70
CA GLN A 114 8.30 -6.43 5.14
C GLN A 114 6.85 -6.73 5.53
N VAL A 115 6.69 -7.56 6.57
CA VAL A 115 5.42 -7.71 7.28
C VAL A 115 5.65 -7.26 8.71
N SER A 116 4.81 -6.36 9.21
CA SER A 116 4.94 -5.82 10.56
C SER A 116 3.59 -5.60 11.22
N GLY A 117 3.59 -5.58 12.55
CA GLY A 117 2.41 -5.31 13.34
C GLY A 117 2.73 -5.23 14.82
N GLU A 118 1.68 -5.12 15.61
CA GLU A 118 1.75 -5.05 17.06
C GLU A 118 0.83 -6.10 17.68
N SER A 119 1.20 -6.55 18.88
CA SER A 119 0.40 -7.52 19.64
C SER A 119 0.48 -7.28 21.13
N GLN A 120 -0.69 -7.28 21.78
CA GLN A 120 -0.76 -7.22 23.24
C GLN A 120 -0.35 -8.54 23.88
N ALA A 121 -0.74 -9.66 23.28
CA ALA A 121 -0.39 -10.99 23.78
C ALA A 121 1.03 -11.43 23.40
N GLY A 122 1.55 -10.91 22.28
CA GLY A 122 2.78 -11.39 21.66
C GLY A 122 2.50 -12.37 20.51
N VAL A 123 3.27 -12.25 19.43
CA VAL A 123 3.24 -13.16 18.27
C VAL A 123 4.48 -14.05 18.33
N ASP A 124 4.30 -15.36 18.18
CA ASP A 124 5.39 -16.35 18.17
C ASP A 124 5.89 -16.58 16.75
N ALA A 125 4.97 -16.84 15.83
CA ALA A 125 5.28 -17.11 14.43
C ALA A 125 4.36 -16.33 13.49
N LEU A 126 4.90 -15.95 12.33
CA LEU A 126 4.13 -15.36 11.24
C LEU A 126 4.60 -15.91 9.90
N THR A 127 3.63 -16.17 9.02
CA THR A 127 3.88 -16.69 7.68
C THR A 127 3.01 -15.97 6.66
N LEU A 128 3.62 -15.56 5.55
CA LEU A 128 2.94 -15.12 4.34
C LEU A 128 3.24 -16.13 3.23
N LYS A 129 2.17 -16.73 2.70
CA LYS A 129 2.24 -17.65 1.55
C LYS A 129 1.54 -17.03 0.35
N LYS A 130 2.10 -17.20 -0.84
CA LYS A 130 1.41 -17.00 -2.10
C LYS A 130 0.69 -18.30 -2.45
N TRP A 131 -0.59 -18.21 -2.80
CA TRP A 131 -1.39 -19.34 -3.26
C TRP A 131 -0.78 -19.93 -4.55
N PRO A 132 -0.74 -21.27 -4.71
CA PRO A 132 -1.30 -22.28 -3.80
C PRO A 132 -0.46 -22.62 -2.56
N ASP A 133 0.87 -22.71 -2.65
CA ASP A 133 1.68 -23.11 -1.48
C ASP A 133 3.14 -22.61 -1.53
N GLN A 134 3.35 -21.41 -2.08
CA GLN A 134 4.68 -20.79 -2.12
C GLN A 134 4.87 -19.94 -0.87
N THR A 135 5.75 -20.36 0.05
CA THR A 135 6.11 -19.53 1.20
C THR A 135 6.95 -18.33 0.72
N VAL A 136 6.49 -17.12 1.04
CA VAL A 136 7.14 -15.86 0.63
C VAL A 136 8.03 -15.33 1.75
N ILE A 137 7.49 -15.35 2.97
CA ILE A 137 8.24 -15.02 4.18
C ILE A 137 7.65 -15.81 5.34
N SER A 138 8.52 -16.35 6.19
CA SER A 138 8.17 -17.04 7.43
C SER A 138 9.28 -16.80 8.44
N GLY A 139 8.93 -16.68 9.71
CA GLY A 139 9.91 -16.51 10.76
C GLY A 139 9.31 -16.56 12.14
N ASP A 140 10.08 -17.12 13.06
CA ASP A 140 9.82 -17.09 14.49
C ASP A 140 10.34 -15.79 15.08
N LEU A 141 9.59 -15.23 16.03
CA LEU A 141 9.88 -13.95 16.65
C LEU A 141 10.55 -14.16 18.00
N SER A 142 11.72 -13.53 18.18
CA SER A 142 12.38 -13.51 19.49
C SER A 142 11.52 -12.78 20.53
N ALA A 143 11.71 -13.10 21.82
CA ALA A 143 10.93 -12.51 22.93
C ALA A 143 10.86 -10.97 22.92
N THR A 144 11.90 -10.29 22.42
CA THR A 144 11.93 -8.82 22.34
C THR A 144 11.12 -8.25 21.17
N GLN A 145 10.75 -9.08 20.20
CA GLN A 145 10.01 -8.69 19.00
C GLN A 145 8.52 -9.07 19.07
N GLN A 146 8.12 -9.98 19.95
CA GLN A 146 6.75 -10.55 19.97
C GLN A 146 5.63 -9.49 20.06
N HIS A 147 5.86 -8.38 20.77
CA HIS A 147 4.86 -7.30 20.92
C HIS A 147 4.86 -6.25 19.81
N ARG A 148 6.02 -6.02 19.19
CA ARG A 148 6.18 -5.15 18.03
C ARG A 148 7.17 -5.82 17.10
N TRP A 149 6.61 -6.46 16.09
CA TRP A 149 7.36 -7.37 15.25
C TRP A 149 7.48 -6.82 13.84
N ARG A 150 8.55 -7.26 13.19
CA ARG A 150 8.86 -6.94 11.81
C ARG A 150 9.64 -8.11 11.25
N LEU A 151 9.03 -8.83 10.31
CA LEU A 151 9.72 -9.79 9.48
C LEU A 151 10.10 -9.10 8.16
N THR A 152 11.35 -9.26 7.76
CA THR A 152 11.89 -8.63 6.55
C THR A 152 12.60 -9.67 5.70
N GLN A 153 12.18 -9.77 4.45
CA GLN A 153 12.89 -10.48 3.40
C GLN A 153 13.54 -9.43 2.50
N ASP A 154 14.86 -9.40 2.49
CA ASP A 154 15.63 -8.37 1.81
C ASP A 154 16.43 -8.90 0.63
N GLY A 155 16.85 -7.99 -0.27
CA GLY A 155 17.71 -8.33 -1.40
C GLY A 155 17.04 -9.22 -2.46
N LEU A 156 15.71 -9.17 -2.57
CA LEU A 156 14.96 -9.89 -3.60
C LEU A 156 15.35 -9.37 -5.00
N SER A 157 15.47 -10.28 -5.96
CA SER A 157 15.77 -9.97 -7.36
C SER A 157 14.56 -9.41 -8.12
N GLU A 158 13.35 -9.74 -7.66
CA GLU A 158 12.08 -9.32 -8.24
C GLU A 158 11.13 -8.85 -7.15
N PRO A 159 10.20 -7.93 -7.46
CA PRO A 159 9.20 -7.52 -6.50
C PRO A 159 8.23 -8.68 -6.22
N VAL A 160 7.63 -8.68 -5.03
CA VAL A 160 6.54 -9.61 -4.73
C VAL A 160 5.38 -9.31 -5.68
N SER A 161 5.10 -10.26 -6.56
CA SER A 161 4.15 -10.11 -7.66
C SER A 161 2.71 -9.93 -7.15
N GLU A 162 1.80 -9.62 -8.05
CA GLU A 162 0.38 -9.76 -7.77
C GLU A 162 -0.07 -11.20 -7.53
N GLY A 163 -1.28 -11.34 -7.00
CA GLY A 163 -1.96 -12.61 -6.78
C GLY A 163 -2.61 -12.73 -5.40
N LEU A 164 -3.08 -13.95 -5.12
CA LEU A 164 -3.67 -14.35 -3.85
C LEU A 164 -2.59 -14.79 -2.85
N TYR A 165 -2.67 -14.27 -1.64
CA TYR A 165 -1.76 -14.56 -0.54
C TYR A 165 -2.55 -14.91 0.72
N GLN A 166 -1.99 -15.78 1.55
CA GLN A 166 -2.47 -16.08 2.89
C GLN A 166 -1.49 -15.54 3.91
N LEU A 167 -1.96 -14.68 4.80
CA LEU A 167 -1.22 -14.24 5.97
C LEU A 167 -1.73 -14.99 7.19
N ALA A 168 -0.83 -15.65 7.92
CA ALA A 168 -1.13 -16.38 9.13
C ALA A 168 -0.23 -15.94 10.28
N ALA A 169 -0.78 -15.86 11.48
CA ALA A 169 -0.07 -15.50 12.70
C ALA A 169 -0.49 -16.42 13.85
N GLU A 170 0.49 -16.78 14.67
CA GLU A 170 0.29 -17.55 15.90
C GLU A 170 0.73 -16.72 17.11
N SER A 171 -0.12 -16.61 18.12
CA SER A 171 0.21 -15.94 19.36
C SER A 171 1.05 -16.83 20.27
N VAL A 172 1.81 -16.23 21.18
CA VAL A 172 2.55 -16.97 22.23
C VAL A 172 1.63 -17.77 23.15
N SER A 173 0.33 -17.45 23.15
CA SER A 173 -0.70 -18.18 23.91
C SER A 173 -1.40 -19.27 23.07
N GLY A 174 -0.88 -19.61 21.88
CA GLY A 174 -1.42 -20.63 20.97
C GLY A 174 -2.67 -20.21 20.19
N LYS A 175 -3.04 -18.92 20.17
CA LYS A 175 -4.17 -18.45 19.34
C LYS A 175 -3.71 -18.32 17.90
N HIS A 176 -4.51 -18.84 16.97
CA HIS A 176 -4.24 -18.80 15.55
C HIS A 176 -5.15 -17.81 14.84
N TRP A 177 -4.60 -17.09 13.86
CA TRP A 177 -5.36 -16.22 12.98
C TRP A 177 -4.82 -16.31 11.55
N SER A 178 -5.71 -16.25 10.56
CA SER A 178 -5.35 -16.17 9.15
C SER A 178 -6.31 -15.28 8.37
N SER A 179 -5.78 -14.58 7.37
CA SER A 179 -6.56 -13.78 6.42
C SER A 179 -6.02 -13.98 5.01
N TRP A 180 -6.94 -14.03 4.04
CA TRP A 180 -6.59 -13.90 2.63
C TRP A 180 -6.29 -12.44 2.30
N LEU A 181 -5.39 -12.24 1.35
CA LEU A 181 -4.88 -10.97 0.88
C LEU A 181 -4.76 -11.02 -0.65
N LEU A 182 -5.27 -10.01 -1.33
CA LEU A 182 -4.98 -9.81 -2.75
C LEU A 182 -3.98 -8.66 -2.91
N LEU A 183 -2.85 -8.98 -3.55
CA LEU A 183 -1.86 -7.99 -3.96
C LEU A 183 -2.04 -7.68 -5.43
N THR A 184 -2.07 -6.41 -5.77
CA THR A 184 -2.00 -5.89 -7.15
C THR A 184 -0.57 -5.87 -7.64
N GLN A 185 -0.35 -5.70 -8.94
CA GLN A 185 0.98 -5.45 -9.46
C GLN A 185 1.57 -4.20 -8.77
N PRO A 186 2.84 -4.25 -8.32
CA PRO A 186 3.51 -3.09 -7.76
C PRO A 186 3.84 -2.12 -8.90
N GLN A 187 2.85 -1.30 -9.28
CA GLN A 187 3.00 -0.22 -10.26
C GLN A 187 2.88 1.12 -9.52
N PRO A 188 3.98 1.86 -9.36
CA PRO A 188 3.93 3.14 -8.68
C PRO A 188 3.18 4.18 -9.52
N ARG A 189 2.32 4.98 -8.87
CA ARG A 189 1.56 6.06 -9.54
C ARG A 189 2.40 7.31 -9.77
N GLN A 190 3.50 7.44 -9.04
CA GLN A 190 4.52 8.48 -9.22
C GLN A 190 5.89 7.84 -9.13
N THR A 191 6.86 8.31 -9.90
CA THR A 191 8.24 7.80 -9.83
C THR A 191 9.14 8.74 -9.03
N LEU A 192 10.04 8.15 -8.25
CA LEU A 192 11.06 8.87 -7.47
C LEU A 192 12.45 8.59 -8.07
N SER A 193 13.22 9.63 -8.37
CA SER A 193 14.58 9.49 -8.90
C SER A 193 15.52 10.59 -8.42
N TRP A 194 16.82 10.32 -8.40
CA TRP A 194 17.82 11.36 -8.12
C TRP A 194 17.88 12.37 -9.26
N LYS A 195 17.95 13.65 -8.92
CA LYS A 195 18.23 14.74 -9.87
C LYS A 195 19.69 15.17 -9.77
N ASP A 196 20.20 15.33 -8.54
CA ASP A 196 21.61 15.60 -8.25
C ASP A 196 22.00 15.00 -6.88
N THR A 197 23.09 15.48 -6.27
CA THR A 197 23.58 15.01 -4.96
C THR A 197 22.65 15.30 -3.79
N ARG A 198 21.89 16.38 -3.85
CA ARG A 198 21.04 16.88 -2.77
C ARG A 198 19.59 17.06 -3.19
N SER A 199 19.25 16.79 -4.44
CA SER A 199 17.91 16.95 -4.97
C SER A 199 17.42 15.72 -5.71
N TRP A 200 16.10 15.53 -5.68
CA TRP A 200 15.40 14.42 -6.32
C TRP A 200 14.20 14.93 -7.09
N HIS A 201 13.82 14.17 -8.09
CA HIS A 201 12.62 14.39 -8.87
C HIS A 201 11.51 13.46 -8.41
N ILE A 202 10.29 14.00 -8.30
CA ILE A 202 9.07 13.24 -8.08
C ILE A 202 8.21 13.51 -9.31
N ALA A 203 7.94 12.48 -10.11
CA ALA A 203 7.09 12.63 -11.28
C ALA A 203 5.68 13.09 -10.85
N PRO A 204 5.00 13.88 -11.69
CA PRO A 204 3.64 14.33 -11.39
C PRO A 204 2.70 13.14 -11.20
N PHE A 205 1.61 13.38 -10.47
CA PHE A 205 0.56 12.40 -10.24
C PHE A 205 -0.53 12.56 -11.29
N ASP A 206 -0.88 11.48 -11.98
CA ASP A 206 -1.75 11.57 -13.15
C ASP A 206 -3.26 11.52 -12.82
N ASP A 207 -3.64 11.19 -11.58
CA ASP A 207 -5.06 11.09 -11.19
C ASP A 207 -5.37 11.80 -9.86
N PHE A 208 -5.72 13.08 -9.97
CA PHE A 208 -6.05 13.93 -8.84
C PHE A 208 -7.44 13.68 -8.22
N ASN A 209 -8.30 12.83 -8.81
CA ASN A 209 -9.66 12.58 -8.34
C ASN A 209 -9.80 11.26 -7.55
N SER A 210 -8.67 10.72 -7.10
CA SER A 210 -8.63 9.47 -6.35
C SER A 210 -9.17 9.65 -4.93
N THR A 211 -10.01 8.72 -4.48
CA THR A 211 -10.44 8.58 -3.07
C THR A 211 -9.28 8.18 -2.15
N CYS A 212 -8.18 7.69 -2.73
CA CYS A 212 -6.99 7.31 -1.99
C CYS A 212 -6.22 8.50 -1.41
N GLN A 213 -5.55 8.23 -0.29
CA GLN A 213 -4.58 9.18 0.26
C GLN A 213 -3.46 9.40 -0.75
N ARG A 214 -3.00 10.65 -0.84
CA ARG A 214 -1.85 10.99 -1.67
C ARG A 214 -0.59 10.32 -1.10
N PRO A 215 0.37 9.96 -1.96
CA PRO A 215 1.66 9.47 -1.49
C PRO A 215 2.35 10.49 -0.58
N PHE A 216 3.12 9.99 0.39
CA PHE A 216 3.88 10.82 1.32
C PHE A 216 5.37 10.46 1.27
N LEU A 217 6.21 11.41 1.65
CA LEU A 217 7.66 11.28 1.60
C LEU A 217 8.23 11.03 2.99
N THR A 218 9.16 10.08 3.09
CA THR A 218 10.04 9.92 4.26
C THR A 218 11.48 10.20 3.85
N LEU A 219 12.17 10.99 4.65
CA LEU A 219 13.59 11.30 4.48
C LEU A 219 14.31 10.79 5.71
N ASN A 220 15.32 9.96 5.52
CA ASN A 220 16.06 9.34 6.61
C ASN A 220 17.57 9.49 6.39
N LEU A 221 18.28 9.90 7.44
CA LEU A 221 19.73 9.92 7.51
C LEU A 221 20.19 8.84 8.48
N TYR A 222 21.14 8.03 8.04
CA TYR A 222 21.74 6.95 8.82
C TYR A 222 23.25 7.15 8.92
N PRO A 223 23.88 6.63 9.98
CA PRO A 223 25.33 6.47 10.02
C PRO A 223 25.77 5.65 8.79
N GLN A 224 26.89 6.02 8.15
CA GLN A 224 27.35 5.35 6.93
C GLN A 224 27.49 3.83 7.08
N ASN A 225 27.95 3.38 8.24
CA ASN A 225 28.19 1.96 8.53
C ASN A 225 26.91 1.17 8.87
N LYS A 226 25.74 1.83 8.97
CA LYS A 226 24.47 1.19 9.34
C LYS A 226 23.28 1.74 8.53
N PRO A 227 23.25 1.56 7.20
CA PRO A 227 22.18 2.07 6.33
C PRO A 227 20.82 1.41 6.59
N ASP A 228 20.79 0.22 7.18
CA ASP A 228 19.57 -0.52 7.54
C ASP A 228 19.22 -0.41 9.04
N GLY A 229 19.95 0.43 9.79
CA GLY A 229 19.74 0.64 11.23
C GLY A 229 18.60 1.61 11.54
N ALA A 230 18.54 2.06 12.80
CA ALA A 230 17.69 3.20 13.15
C ALA A 230 18.31 4.49 12.58
N PRO A 231 17.51 5.38 11.95
CA PRO A 231 18.01 6.64 11.45
C PRO A 231 18.44 7.56 12.61
N ILE A 232 19.50 8.34 12.41
CA ILE A 232 19.91 9.42 13.33
C ILE A 232 19.07 10.68 13.12
N TRP A 233 18.44 10.81 11.95
CA TRP A 233 17.50 11.87 11.65
C TRP A 233 16.45 11.35 10.68
N SER A 234 15.18 11.72 10.92
CA SER A 234 14.06 11.34 10.07
C SER A 234 13.06 12.47 9.94
N ALA A 235 12.48 12.65 8.75
CA ALA A 235 11.36 13.53 8.53
C ALA A 235 10.30 12.87 7.67
N GLU A 236 9.03 13.08 8.00
CA GLU A 236 7.88 12.63 7.21
C GLU A 236 7.11 13.84 6.69
N LYS A 237 6.73 13.82 5.41
CA LYS A 237 6.06 14.92 4.71
C LYS A 237 4.87 14.41 3.89
N HIS A 238 3.67 14.82 4.29
CA HIS A 238 2.40 14.47 3.65
C HIS A 238 1.93 15.50 2.61
N LYS A 239 2.46 16.73 2.67
CA LYS A 239 2.07 17.85 1.80
C LYS A 239 3.32 18.59 1.37
N ARG A 240 3.29 19.17 0.17
CA ARG A 240 4.41 19.91 -0.44
C ARG A 240 5.69 19.08 -0.33
N LEU A 241 5.68 17.92 -0.99
CA LEU A 241 6.78 16.96 -0.92
C LEU A 241 8.08 17.67 -1.30
N PRO A 242 9.07 17.76 -0.40
CA PRO A 242 10.32 18.43 -0.71
C PRO A 242 11.04 17.66 -1.81
N THR A 243 11.82 18.37 -2.62
CA THR A 243 12.65 17.82 -3.70
C THR A 243 14.13 18.06 -3.45
N GLN A 244 14.48 18.54 -2.25
CA GLN A 244 15.83 18.90 -1.85
C GLN A 244 16.09 18.52 -0.38
N LEU A 245 17.32 18.14 -0.09
CA LEU A 245 17.81 17.84 1.25
C LEU A 245 17.68 19.11 2.11
N PRO A 246 16.95 19.07 3.23
CA PRO A 246 16.89 20.21 4.14
C PRO A 246 18.25 20.43 4.81
N MET A 247 18.49 21.63 5.33
CA MET A 247 19.65 21.88 6.18
C MET A 247 19.54 21.03 7.45
N LEU A 248 20.58 20.23 7.72
CA LEU A 248 20.63 19.32 8.86
C LEU A 248 21.71 19.77 9.83
N ASP A 249 21.36 19.84 11.11
CA ASP A 249 22.30 20.04 12.20
C ASP A 249 22.83 18.68 12.65
N VAL A 250 23.84 18.19 11.95
CA VAL A 250 24.51 16.90 12.22
C VAL A 250 26.03 17.10 12.18
N PRO A 251 26.80 16.31 12.96
CA PRO A 251 28.25 16.41 12.96
C PRO A 251 28.87 16.20 11.58
N ASN A 252 30.07 16.72 11.38
CA ASN A 252 30.84 16.49 10.16
C ASN A 252 31.15 15.00 9.98
N GLY A 253 30.84 14.45 8.81
CA GLY A 253 31.07 13.06 8.49
C GLY A 253 30.31 12.57 7.26
N GLN A 254 30.52 11.30 6.95
CA GLN A 254 29.84 10.60 5.88
C GLN A 254 28.61 9.88 6.42
N TYR A 255 27.53 9.95 5.67
CA TYR A 255 26.21 9.43 6.03
C TYR A 255 25.59 8.67 4.87
N TRP A 256 24.64 7.80 5.19
CA TRP A 256 23.72 7.25 4.21
C TRP A 256 22.41 8.00 4.28
N PHE A 257 21.99 8.60 3.17
CA PHE A 257 20.71 9.30 3.09
C PHE A 257 19.77 8.55 2.17
N SER A 258 18.52 8.43 2.61
CA SER A 258 17.47 7.81 1.82
C SER A 258 16.24 8.69 1.76
N VAL A 259 15.63 8.74 0.58
CA VAL A 259 14.33 9.34 0.33
C VAL A 259 13.40 8.20 -0.08
N ALA A 260 12.23 8.12 0.53
CA ALA A 260 11.22 7.13 0.14
C ALA A 260 9.86 7.78 -0.07
N LEU A 261 9.27 7.49 -1.24
CA LEU A 261 7.91 7.83 -1.59
C LEU A 261 7.02 6.61 -1.28
N ILE A 262 5.99 6.82 -0.47
CA ILE A 262 5.15 5.75 0.08
C ILE A 262 3.72 5.97 -0.37
N GLU A 263 3.16 4.98 -1.05
CA GLU A 263 1.74 4.88 -1.36
C GLU A 263 1.10 3.87 -0.41
N ARG A 264 -0.06 4.21 0.15
CA ARG A 264 -0.75 3.34 1.12
C ARG A 264 -2.19 3.10 0.69
N ARG A 265 -2.59 1.83 0.73
CA ARG A 265 -3.97 1.38 0.62
C ARG A 265 -4.31 0.41 1.74
N TRP A 266 -5.55 -0.03 1.77
CA TRP A 266 -6.06 -1.00 2.75
C TRP A 266 -6.63 -2.25 2.08
N GLN A 267 -6.79 -3.30 2.88
CA GLN A 267 -7.72 -4.39 2.64
C GLN A 267 -8.41 -4.70 3.96
N GLY A 268 -9.51 -4.01 4.25
CA GLY A 268 -10.10 -4.02 5.58
C GLY A 268 -9.16 -3.40 6.62
N ALA A 269 -8.87 -4.16 7.68
CA ALA A 269 -7.98 -3.72 8.76
C ALA A 269 -6.47 -3.81 8.44
N LEU A 270 -6.10 -4.45 7.33
CA LEU A 270 -4.72 -4.58 6.86
C LEU A 270 -4.31 -3.34 6.04
N SER A 271 -3.11 -2.83 6.28
CA SER A 271 -2.50 -1.80 5.42
C SER A 271 -1.49 -2.42 4.47
N ILE A 272 -1.45 -1.90 3.24
CA ILE A 272 -0.50 -2.32 2.21
C ILE A 272 0.22 -1.07 1.71
N GLU A 273 1.55 -1.11 1.79
CA GLU A 273 2.43 -0.01 1.41
C GLU A 273 3.29 -0.38 0.21
N GLU A 274 3.20 0.42 -0.84
CA GLU A 274 4.14 0.40 -1.96
C GLU A 274 5.16 1.51 -1.75
N VAL A 275 6.44 1.15 -1.73
CA VAL A 275 7.51 2.08 -1.39
C VAL A 275 8.54 2.11 -2.49
N GLN A 276 8.84 3.30 -2.98
CA GLN A 276 10.04 3.53 -3.77
C GLN A 276 11.04 4.26 -2.90
N ARG A 277 12.23 3.68 -2.74
CA ARG A 277 13.31 4.26 -1.97
C ARG A 277 14.53 4.48 -2.85
N ILE A 278 15.04 5.71 -2.85
CA ILE A 278 16.34 6.03 -3.41
C ILE A 278 17.31 6.31 -2.26
N GLY A 279 18.51 5.74 -2.30
CA GLY A 279 19.51 5.87 -1.23
C GLY A 279 20.92 6.06 -1.78
N ARG A 280 21.72 6.88 -1.10
CA ARG A 280 23.12 7.11 -1.45
C ARG A 280 23.94 7.56 -0.23
N ALA A 281 25.25 7.39 -0.34
CA ALA A 281 26.20 8.04 0.56
C ALA A 281 26.28 9.55 0.27
N MET A 282 26.52 10.35 1.31
CA MET A 282 26.76 11.78 1.23
C MET A 282 27.64 12.27 2.38
N ASP A 283 28.36 13.37 2.17
CA ASP A 283 29.17 14.02 3.19
C ASP A 283 28.43 15.26 3.71
N LEU A 284 28.39 15.43 5.04
CA LEU A 284 27.76 16.55 5.75
C LEU A 284 28.71 17.08 6.84
N PRO A 285 28.64 18.34 7.28
CA PRO A 285 28.06 19.45 6.55
C PRO A 285 28.93 19.69 5.31
N ASP A 286 28.25 19.75 4.19
CA ASP A 286 28.84 20.19 2.93
C ASP A 286 28.98 21.70 3.02
N LEU A 287 30.12 22.14 3.54
CA LEU A 287 30.53 23.52 3.41
C LEU A 287 30.88 23.70 1.93
N GLU A 288 30.10 24.50 1.21
CA GLU A 288 30.53 24.97 -0.12
C GLU A 288 31.98 25.48 0.01
N PRO A 289 32.88 25.19 -0.94
CA PRO A 289 34.20 25.78 -0.94
C PRO A 289 34.04 27.32 -0.94
N GLY A 290 34.28 27.96 0.21
CA GLY A 290 34.06 29.41 0.43
C GLY A 290 33.09 29.77 1.57
N ALA A 291 32.33 28.83 2.13
CA ALA A 291 31.41 29.12 3.24
C ALA A 291 32.12 29.46 4.57
N LEU A 292 33.38 29.05 4.73
CA LEU A 292 34.23 29.40 5.87
C LEU A 292 34.87 30.79 5.72
N ASP A 293 35.05 31.28 4.48
CA ASP A 293 35.62 32.60 4.22
C ASP A 293 34.64 33.74 4.55
N ALA A 294 33.34 33.42 4.66
CA ALA A 294 32.30 34.36 5.11
C ALA A 294 32.19 34.47 6.65
N ILE A 295 32.98 33.70 7.41
CA ILE A 295 32.96 33.65 8.88
C ILE A 295 34.28 34.16 9.48
N ALA A 296 35.23 34.64 8.66
CA ALA A 296 36.34 35.40 9.19
C ALA A 296 35.83 36.78 9.64
N PRO A 297 35.98 37.18 10.91
CA PRO A 297 35.74 38.56 11.30
C PRO A 297 36.77 39.43 10.57
N ASP A 298 36.32 40.58 10.07
CA ASP A 298 37.20 41.62 9.52
C ASP A 298 38.44 41.73 10.42
N ALA A 299 39.60 41.40 9.87
CA ALA A 299 40.85 41.78 10.49
C ALA A 299 40.87 43.31 10.49
N ASP A 300 40.76 43.88 11.68
CA ASP A 300 40.95 45.30 11.94
C ASP A 300 42.20 45.77 11.18
N ASN A 301 41.99 46.56 10.13
CA ASN A 301 43.05 47.34 9.50
C ASN A 301 43.09 48.70 10.19
N GLU A 302 44.19 48.91 10.92
CA GLU A 302 44.72 50.22 11.36
C GLU A 302 44.77 51.26 10.24
#